data_AF-A0AA36IFW5-F1
#
_entry.id   AF-A0AA36IFW5-F1
#
_cell.length_a   1.000
_cell.length_b   1.000
_cell.length_c   1.000
_cell.angle_alpha   90.00
_cell.angle_beta   90.00
_cell.angle_gamma   90.00
#
_symmetry.space_group_name_H-M   'P 1'
#
loop_
_entity.id
_entity.type
_entity.pdbx_description
1 polymer ?
#
loop_
_entity_poly.entity_id
_entity_poly.type
_entity_poly.pdbx_seq_one_letter_code
_entity_poly.pdbx_strand_id
1 'polypeptide(L)'
;MDRWQHFHTLGNWLRRYREVASVGGLVYALWQRRQWKRAAEEACAAVRAGRFMEQCSFLLVNVDGLKKGANMASTVSVQTLFTRTLKSLMFDNENMVDRVSRASERATPGAPLLELGSDAWLVMANLNAHLMEACCSYGHVAAACGTPVNVVEFIYGLVNDRTTTSRQQLRVYVIRERDLRNLPEVKELDLRRSSFKSAYSVLRSMADSYQAPPAELRRHNVLSMTSGLPSGMGRTWLTFPCEAGPILSAL
;
A
#
# COMPACT_ATOMS: atom_id res chain seq x y z
N MET A 1 -53.44 26.99 19.13
CA MET A 1 -52.53 27.46 20.20
C MET A 1 -51.33 26.50 20.33
N ASP A 2 -50.89 25.88 19.21
CA ASP A 2 -50.13 24.61 19.25
C ASP A 2 -48.72 24.67 18.64
N ARG A 3 -48.30 25.81 18.08
CA ARG A 3 -46.94 25.94 17.50
C ARG A 3 -45.82 26.12 18.53
N TRP A 4 -46.15 26.54 19.74
CA TRP A 4 -45.15 26.80 20.80
C TRP A 4 -44.73 25.54 21.58
N GLN A 5 -45.59 24.52 21.67
CA GLN A 5 -45.23 23.26 22.34
C GLN A 5 -44.23 22.42 21.52
N HIS A 6 -44.30 22.45 20.19
CA HIS A 6 -43.37 21.72 19.32
C HIS A 6 -41.91 22.24 19.40
N PHE A 7 -41.70 23.54 19.57
CA PHE A 7 -40.36 24.12 19.68
C PHE A 7 -39.65 23.73 20.98
N HIS A 8 -40.39 23.62 22.10
CA HIS A 8 -39.81 23.18 23.37
C HIS A 8 -39.41 21.70 23.36
N THR A 9 -40.18 20.83 22.70
CA THR A 9 -39.82 19.41 22.54
C THR A 9 -38.57 19.22 21.67
N LEU A 10 -38.41 20.01 20.61
CA LEU A 10 -37.25 19.94 19.71
C LEU A 10 -35.96 20.44 20.38
N GLY A 11 -36.06 21.54 21.15
CA GLY A 11 -34.93 22.08 21.91
C GLY A 11 -34.41 21.12 22.98
N ASN A 12 -35.31 20.44 23.70
CA ASN A 12 -34.93 19.42 24.70
C ASN A 12 -34.33 18.17 24.05
N TRP A 13 -34.81 17.79 22.86
CA TRP A 13 -34.27 16.66 22.11
C TRP A 13 -32.85 16.94 21.58
N LEU A 14 -32.62 18.14 21.02
CA LEU A 14 -31.30 18.58 20.56
C LEU A 14 -30.29 18.72 21.70
N ARG A 15 -30.71 19.14 22.90
CA ARG A 15 -29.84 19.18 24.09
C ARG A 15 -29.41 17.78 24.52
N ARG A 16 -30.38 16.85 24.65
CA ARG A 16 -30.10 15.45 24.99
C ARG A 16 -29.22 14.77 23.94
N TYR A 17 -29.44 15.05 22.66
CA TYR A 17 -28.59 14.52 21.59
C TYR A 17 -27.14 15.02 21.71
N ARG A 18 -26.92 16.31 22.00
CA ARG A 18 -25.58 16.89 22.20
C ARG A 18 -24.84 16.27 23.39
N GLU A 19 -25.56 15.97 24.46
CA GLU A 19 -25.01 15.32 25.66
C GLU A 19 -24.70 13.84 25.41
N VAL A 20 -25.58 13.11 24.73
CA VAL A 20 -25.39 11.67 24.45
C VAL A 20 -24.37 11.43 23.33
N ALA A 21 -24.29 12.29 22.32
CA ALA A 21 -23.37 12.11 21.19
C ALA A 21 -21.89 12.22 21.59
N SER A 22 -21.56 13.10 22.55
CA SER A 22 -20.19 13.23 23.06
C SER A 22 -19.78 12.00 23.89
N VAL A 23 -20.70 11.46 24.69
CA VAL A 23 -20.50 10.21 25.44
C VAL A 23 -20.39 9.02 24.49
N GLY A 24 -21.27 8.91 23.50
CA GLY A 24 -21.23 7.85 22.48
C GLY A 24 -19.95 7.89 21.66
N GLY A 25 -19.50 9.09 21.25
CA GLY A 25 -18.23 9.30 20.56
C GLY A 25 -17.02 8.91 21.42
N LEU A 26 -17.03 9.24 22.72
CA LEU A 26 -15.98 8.85 23.66
C LEU A 26 -15.94 7.33 23.85
N VAL A 27 -17.10 6.68 24.02
CA VAL A 27 -17.21 5.21 24.14
C VAL A 27 -16.69 4.52 22.88
N TYR A 28 -17.07 5.02 21.70
CA TYR A 28 -16.57 4.49 20.43
C TYR A 28 -15.05 4.66 20.28
N ALA A 29 -14.51 5.84 20.63
CA ALA A 29 -13.07 6.10 20.58
C ALA A 29 -12.29 5.20 21.55
N LEU A 30 -12.80 4.98 22.76
CA LEU A 30 -12.20 4.06 23.74
C LEU A 30 -12.27 2.60 23.26
N TRP A 31 -13.36 2.20 22.61
CA TRP A 31 -13.51 0.88 22.02
C TRP A 31 -12.52 0.67 20.87
N GLN A 32 -12.43 1.62 19.92
CA GLN A 32 -11.42 1.64 18.84
C GLN A 32 -10.00 1.53 19.39
N ARG A 33 -9.67 2.33 20.42
CA ARG A 33 -8.35 2.29 21.07
C ARG A 33 -8.05 0.93 21.69
N ARG A 34 -9.04 0.26 22.30
CA ARG A 34 -8.90 -1.11 22.82
C ARG A 34 -8.68 -2.13 21.69
N GLN A 35 -9.43 -2.02 20.59
CA GLN A 35 -9.26 -2.89 19.42
C GLN A 35 -7.86 -2.74 18.82
N TRP A 36 -7.38 -1.51 18.64
CA TRP A 36 -6.00 -1.26 18.20
C TRP A 36 -4.96 -1.83 19.15
N LYS A 37 -5.18 -1.72 20.46
CA LYS A 37 -4.26 -2.28 21.44
C LYS A 37 -4.19 -3.81 21.33
N ARG A 38 -5.34 -4.49 21.20
CA ARG A 38 -5.40 -5.95 20.99
C ARG A 38 -4.72 -6.36 19.69
N ALA A 39 -5.03 -5.69 18.58
CA ALA A 39 -4.38 -5.96 17.30
C ALA A 39 -2.86 -5.75 17.35
N ALA A 40 -2.38 -4.74 18.08
CA ALA A 40 -0.95 -4.50 18.28
C ALA A 40 -0.29 -5.56 19.17
N GLU A 41 -0.99 -6.03 20.22
CA GLU A 41 -0.52 -7.11 21.10
C GLU A 41 -0.45 -8.45 20.35
N GLU A 42 -1.49 -8.79 19.56
CA GLU A 42 -1.52 -9.96 18.68
C GLU A 42 -0.41 -9.91 17.64
N ALA A 43 -0.24 -8.75 16.97
CA ALA A 43 0.84 -8.53 16.03
C ALA A 43 2.23 -8.69 16.69
N CYS A 44 2.41 -8.21 17.91
CA CYS A 44 3.66 -8.38 18.66
C CYS A 44 3.89 -9.83 19.08
N ALA A 45 2.82 -10.56 19.46
CA ALA A 45 2.88 -11.97 19.79
C ALA A 45 3.21 -12.84 18.57
N ALA A 46 2.62 -12.55 17.40
CA ALA A 46 2.93 -13.21 16.13
C ALA A 46 4.39 -13.01 15.71
N VAL A 47 4.90 -11.78 15.88
CA VAL A 47 6.31 -11.42 15.68
C VAL A 47 7.24 -12.24 16.59
N ARG A 48 6.85 -12.46 17.85
CA ARG A 48 7.63 -13.26 18.83
C ARG A 48 7.55 -14.77 18.57
N ALA A 49 6.41 -15.25 18.10
CA ALA A 49 6.17 -16.67 17.82
C ALA A 49 6.75 -17.15 16.48
N GLY A 50 7.47 -16.29 15.74
CA GLY A 50 7.99 -16.63 14.41
C GLY A 50 6.92 -16.74 13.33
N ARG A 51 5.65 -16.38 13.62
CA ARG A 51 4.56 -16.26 12.66
C ARG A 51 4.62 -14.93 11.88
N PHE A 52 5.83 -14.57 11.45
CA PHE A 52 6.14 -13.29 10.81
C PHE A 52 5.47 -13.11 9.43
N MET A 53 4.87 -14.19 8.92
CA MET A 53 4.02 -14.22 7.72
C MET A 53 2.71 -13.43 7.91
N GLU A 54 2.39 -13.02 9.13
CA GLU A 54 1.22 -12.22 9.43
C GLU A 54 1.40 -10.72 9.18
N GLN A 55 2.61 -10.21 8.91
CA GLN A 55 2.82 -8.77 8.63
C GLN A 55 3.36 -8.54 7.23
N CYS A 56 2.78 -7.55 6.55
CA CYS A 56 3.16 -7.13 5.22
C CYS A 56 3.40 -5.62 5.18
N SER A 57 4.62 -5.24 4.79
CA SER A 57 5.05 -3.84 4.71
C SER A 57 5.04 -3.33 3.27
N PHE A 58 4.49 -2.14 3.07
CA PHE A 58 4.49 -1.47 1.77
C PHE A 58 5.68 -0.53 1.69
N LEU A 59 6.54 -0.74 0.70
CA LEU A 59 7.80 -0.04 0.53
C LEU A 59 7.76 0.75 -0.77
N LEU A 60 7.79 2.08 -0.67
CA LEU A 60 8.04 2.94 -1.81
C LEU A 60 9.54 2.96 -2.09
N VAL A 61 9.95 2.58 -3.30
CA VAL A 61 11.35 2.61 -3.72
C VAL A 61 11.61 3.80 -4.62
N ASN A 62 12.47 4.70 -4.15
CA ASN A 62 13.02 5.79 -4.93
C ASN A 62 14.38 5.36 -5.52
N VAL A 63 14.39 5.11 -6.83
CA VAL A 63 15.60 4.67 -7.56
C VAL A 63 16.70 5.72 -7.53
N ASP A 64 16.37 7.01 -7.52
CA ASP A 64 17.38 8.08 -7.46
C ASP A 64 18.15 8.06 -6.14
N GLY A 65 17.49 7.68 -5.04
CA GLY A 65 18.13 7.48 -3.74
C GLY A 65 19.08 6.28 -3.70
N LEU A 66 19.08 5.41 -4.72
CA LEU A 66 20.01 4.29 -4.85
C LEU A 66 21.27 4.67 -5.64
N LYS A 67 21.30 5.82 -6.35
CA LYS A 67 22.43 6.22 -7.20
C LYS A 67 23.64 6.70 -6.38
N LYS A 68 24.85 6.49 -6.89
CA LYS A 68 26.09 7.01 -6.29
C LYS A 68 26.06 8.55 -6.29
N GLY A 69 26.41 9.14 -5.16
CA GLY A 69 26.45 10.60 -5.02
C GLY A 69 25.07 11.27 -4.88
N ALA A 70 24.00 10.50 -4.66
CA ALA A 70 22.71 11.07 -4.26
C ALA A 70 22.90 11.90 -2.99
N ASN A 71 22.50 13.18 -3.04
CA ASN A 71 22.58 14.07 -1.89
C ASN A 71 21.77 13.46 -0.74
N MET A 72 22.41 13.17 0.40
CA MET A 72 21.75 12.58 1.58
C MET A 72 20.58 13.41 2.12
N ALA A 73 20.42 14.66 1.65
CA ALA A 73 19.31 15.55 1.98
C ALA A 73 18.03 15.27 1.17
N SER A 74 18.09 14.57 0.03
CA SER A 74 16.91 14.23 -0.77
C SER A 74 16.63 12.72 -0.70
N THR A 75 15.57 12.41 0.07
CA THR A 75 14.74 11.20 0.07
C THR A 75 15.35 9.86 0.48
N VAL A 76 14.69 9.23 1.45
CA VAL A 76 14.91 7.84 1.86
C VAL A 76 14.69 6.95 0.63
N SER A 77 15.71 6.18 0.22
CA SER A 77 15.67 5.37 -1.00
C SER A 77 14.63 4.24 -0.96
N VAL A 78 14.36 3.70 0.24
CA VAL A 78 13.32 2.70 0.48
C VAL A 78 12.52 3.16 1.69
N GLN A 79 11.35 3.74 1.46
CA GLN A 79 10.48 4.26 2.50
C GLN A 79 9.35 3.28 2.79
N THR A 80 9.16 2.91 4.06
CA THR A 80 7.95 2.18 4.45
C THR A 80 6.77 3.16 4.48
N LEU A 81 5.78 2.94 3.62
CA LEU A 81 4.54 3.71 3.59
C LEU A 81 3.68 3.34 4.80
N PHE A 82 3.44 2.04 4.99
CA PHE A 82 2.67 1.49 6.10
C PHE A 82 2.91 -0.01 6.22
N THR A 83 2.46 -0.59 7.32
CA THR A 83 2.46 -2.04 7.57
C THR A 83 1.06 -2.48 7.97
N ARG A 84 0.58 -3.59 7.40
CA ARG A 84 -0.70 -4.22 7.76
C ARG A 84 -0.49 -5.69 8.04
N THR A 85 -1.42 -6.29 8.77
CA THR A 85 -1.42 -7.74 8.89
C THR A 85 -1.94 -8.38 7.60
N LEU A 86 -1.46 -9.58 7.25
CA LEU A 86 -1.95 -10.30 6.07
C LEU A 86 -3.46 -10.54 6.15
N LYS A 87 -3.96 -10.86 7.35
CA LYS A 87 -5.39 -11.00 7.60
C LYS A 87 -6.18 -9.71 7.34
N SER A 88 -5.68 -8.57 7.82
CA SER A 88 -6.29 -7.26 7.54
C SER A 88 -6.23 -6.92 6.05
N LEU A 89 -5.11 -7.21 5.37
CA LEU A 89 -4.98 -6.99 3.92
C LEU A 89 -5.96 -7.83 3.12
N MET A 90 -6.30 -9.01 3.61
CA MET A 90 -7.21 -9.93 2.93
C MET A 90 -8.66 -9.78 3.41
N PHE A 91 -9.01 -8.69 4.11
CA PHE A 91 -10.35 -8.47 4.69
C PHE A 91 -10.86 -9.68 5.50
N ASP A 92 -9.99 -10.25 6.34
CA ASP A 92 -10.27 -11.43 7.15
C ASP A 92 -10.59 -12.72 6.36
N ASN A 93 -10.27 -12.78 5.06
CA ASN A 93 -10.44 -13.97 4.24
C ASN A 93 -9.31 -14.99 4.48
N GLU A 94 -9.53 -15.94 5.38
CA GLU A 94 -8.57 -16.99 5.76
C GLU A 94 -8.07 -17.81 4.54
N ASN A 95 -8.93 -18.09 3.55
CA ASN A 95 -8.50 -18.82 2.35
C ASN A 95 -7.45 -18.04 1.54
N MET A 96 -7.57 -16.71 1.47
CA MET A 96 -6.59 -15.86 0.79
C MET A 96 -5.30 -15.73 1.60
N VAL A 97 -5.41 -15.63 2.93
CA VAL A 97 -4.26 -15.63 3.85
C VAL A 97 -3.43 -16.91 3.67
N ASP A 98 -4.09 -18.08 3.67
CA ASP A 98 -3.44 -19.38 3.47
C ASP A 98 -2.75 -19.47 2.10
N ARG A 99 -3.38 -18.95 1.05
CA ARG A 99 -2.80 -18.95 -0.31
C ARG A 99 -1.55 -18.10 -0.41
N VAL A 100 -1.60 -16.86 0.11
CA VAL A 100 -0.43 -15.98 0.14
C VAL A 100 0.68 -16.60 0.98
N SER A 101 0.34 -17.23 2.09
CA SER A 101 1.30 -17.95 2.95
C SER A 101 1.95 -19.13 2.23
N ARG A 102 1.19 -19.99 1.55
CA ARG A 102 1.77 -21.09 0.75
C ARG A 102 2.60 -20.59 -0.43
N ALA A 103 2.23 -19.47 -1.04
CA ALA A 103 3.02 -18.86 -2.11
C ALA A 103 4.34 -18.30 -1.59
N SER A 104 4.35 -17.66 -0.43
CA SER A 104 5.57 -17.11 0.17
C SER A 104 6.52 -18.17 0.69
N GLU A 105 6.03 -19.35 1.08
CA GLU A 105 6.87 -20.51 1.38
C GLU A 105 7.69 -20.99 0.17
N ARG A 106 7.15 -20.86 -1.04
CA ARG A 106 7.79 -21.27 -2.30
C ARG A 106 8.76 -20.23 -2.87
N ALA A 107 8.63 -18.96 -2.48
CA ALA A 107 9.50 -17.88 -2.95
C ALA A 107 10.96 -18.09 -2.51
N THR A 108 11.90 -17.71 -3.39
CA THR A 108 13.34 -17.84 -3.15
C THR A 108 14.04 -16.50 -3.30
N PRO A 109 15.28 -16.33 -2.81
CA PRO A 109 16.03 -15.09 -3.04
C PRO A 109 16.22 -14.73 -4.52
N GLY A 110 16.28 -15.73 -5.41
CA GLY A 110 16.40 -15.52 -6.86
C GLY A 110 15.07 -15.25 -7.57
N ALA A 111 13.96 -15.68 -6.98
CA ALA A 111 12.59 -15.44 -7.45
C ALA A 111 11.72 -14.98 -6.26
N PRO A 112 11.84 -13.70 -5.86
CA PRO A 112 11.19 -13.19 -4.65
C PRO A 112 9.70 -12.88 -4.85
N LEU A 113 9.25 -12.72 -6.09
CA LEU A 113 7.85 -12.47 -6.44
C LEU A 113 6.98 -13.68 -6.15
N LEU A 114 5.79 -13.45 -5.57
CA LEU A 114 4.88 -14.53 -5.23
C LEU A 114 4.09 -15.01 -6.46
N GLU A 115 4.08 -16.32 -6.66
CA GLU A 115 3.23 -16.98 -7.65
C GLU A 115 1.88 -17.35 -7.04
N LEU A 116 0.88 -16.51 -7.28
CA LEU A 116 -0.46 -16.61 -6.70
C LEU A 116 -1.48 -17.36 -7.58
N GLY A 117 -1.14 -17.62 -8.86
CA GLY A 117 -2.03 -18.32 -9.80
C GLY A 117 -3.20 -17.45 -10.30
N SER A 118 -4.31 -18.08 -10.69
CA SER A 118 -5.47 -17.40 -11.28
C SER A 118 -6.17 -16.42 -10.35
N ASP A 119 -6.22 -16.73 -9.05
CA ASP A 119 -6.94 -15.92 -8.05
C ASP A 119 -6.10 -14.76 -7.50
N ALA A 120 -4.92 -14.56 -8.09
CA ALA A 120 -4.04 -13.43 -7.84
C ALA A 120 -4.75 -12.08 -7.89
N TRP A 121 -5.68 -11.92 -8.83
CA TRP A 121 -6.36 -10.66 -9.05
C TRP A 121 -7.08 -10.15 -7.79
N LEU A 122 -7.62 -11.06 -6.95
CA LEU A 122 -8.26 -10.70 -5.68
C LEU A 122 -7.23 -10.17 -4.68
N VAL A 123 -6.10 -10.85 -4.56
CA VAL A 123 -5.01 -10.44 -3.67
C VAL A 123 -4.50 -9.07 -4.10
N MET A 124 -4.22 -8.90 -5.39
CA MET A 124 -3.70 -7.64 -5.93
C MET A 124 -4.72 -6.51 -5.83
N ALA A 125 -6.03 -6.78 -6.04
CA ALA A 125 -7.08 -5.79 -5.84
C ALA A 125 -7.14 -5.29 -4.39
N ASN A 126 -7.00 -6.17 -3.40
CA ASN A 126 -6.98 -5.78 -1.99
C ASN A 126 -5.73 -4.94 -1.65
N LEU A 127 -4.55 -5.35 -2.14
CA LEU A 127 -3.32 -4.57 -1.96
C LEU A 127 -3.46 -3.17 -2.60
N ASN A 128 -4.09 -3.08 -3.78
CA ASN A 128 -4.37 -1.81 -4.43
C ASN A 128 -5.28 -0.92 -3.60
N ALA A 129 -6.36 -1.47 -3.03
CA ALA A 129 -7.28 -0.71 -2.19
C ALA A 129 -6.55 -0.06 -1.01
N HIS A 130 -5.69 -0.81 -0.33
CA HIS A 130 -4.88 -0.28 0.77
C HIS A 130 -3.83 0.74 0.32
N LEU A 131 -3.24 0.57 -0.86
CA LEU A 131 -2.35 1.58 -1.45
C LEU A 131 -3.07 2.89 -1.72
N MET A 132 -4.24 2.83 -2.35
CA MET A 132 -5.04 4.02 -2.64
C MET A 132 -5.49 4.73 -1.36
N GLU A 133 -5.91 3.96 -0.35
CA GLU A 133 -6.28 4.47 0.98
C GLU A 133 -5.11 5.19 1.65
N ALA A 134 -3.96 4.52 1.79
CA ALA A 134 -2.82 5.03 2.52
C ALA A 134 -2.13 6.22 1.83
N CYS A 135 -2.14 6.25 0.50
CA CYS A 135 -1.61 7.36 -0.28
C CYS A 135 -2.61 8.51 -0.45
N CYS A 136 -3.79 8.43 0.17
CA CYS A 136 -4.85 9.43 0.03
C CYS A 136 -5.17 9.74 -1.45
N SER A 137 -5.24 8.71 -2.29
CA SER A 137 -5.56 8.84 -3.72
C SER A 137 -7.04 9.16 -3.89
N TYR A 138 -7.38 10.43 -3.71
CA TYR A 138 -8.74 10.98 -3.87
C TYR A 138 -8.87 11.89 -5.08
N GLY A 139 -7.89 11.91 -5.98
CA GLY A 139 -7.93 12.73 -7.18
C GLY A 139 -9.15 12.48 -8.06
N HIS A 140 -9.73 11.27 -8.07
CA HIS A 140 -11.00 11.03 -8.76
C HIS A 140 -12.16 11.94 -8.27
N VAL A 141 -12.21 12.22 -6.96
CA VAL A 141 -13.19 13.15 -6.37
C VAL A 141 -12.88 14.59 -6.78
N ALA A 142 -11.60 14.98 -6.73
CA ALA A 142 -11.17 16.31 -7.16
C ALA A 142 -11.43 16.56 -8.66
N ALA A 143 -11.18 15.56 -9.50
CA ALA A 143 -11.47 15.60 -10.93
C ALA A 143 -12.97 15.72 -11.21
N ALA A 144 -13.81 14.99 -10.47
CA ALA A 144 -15.27 15.11 -10.57
C ALA A 144 -15.76 16.51 -10.17
N CYS A 145 -15.05 17.19 -9.27
CA CYS A 145 -15.29 18.58 -8.89
C CYS A 145 -14.67 19.62 -9.85
N GLY A 146 -14.07 19.20 -10.97
CA GLY A 146 -13.46 20.09 -11.96
C GLY A 146 -12.07 20.60 -11.59
N THR A 147 -11.43 20.07 -10.55
CA THR A 147 -10.06 20.41 -10.15
C THR A 147 -9.06 19.65 -11.01
N PRO A 148 -7.97 20.28 -11.48
CA PRO A 148 -6.90 19.57 -12.18
C PRO A 148 -6.23 18.54 -11.27
N VAL A 149 -5.93 17.37 -11.82
CA VAL A 149 -5.33 16.24 -11.10
C VAL A 149 -4.05 15.76 -11.76
N ASN A 150 -3.05 15.47 -10.94
CA ASN A 150 -1.85 14.75 -11.32
C ASN A 150 -2.10 13.26 -11.17
N VAL A 151 -1.88 12.51 -12.25
CA VAL A 151 -1.95 11.05 -12.26
C VAL A 151 -0.53 10.51 -12.30
N VAL A 152 -0.18 9.65 -11.35
CA VAL A 152 1.13 9.00 -11.29
C VAL A 152 0.93 7.49 -11.34
N GLU A 153 1.62 6.84 -12.27
CA GLU A 153 1.52 5.40 -12.51
C GLU A 153 2.55 4.64 -11.67
N PHE A 154 2.07 3.68 -10.89
CA PHE A 154 2.90 2.82 -10.06
C PHE A 154 2.71 1.35 -10.42
N ILE A 155 3.80 0.60 -10.37
CA ILE A 155 3.80 -0.86 -10.35
C ILE A 155 4.08 -1.29 -8.92
N TYR A 156 3.33 -2.28 -8.45
CA TYR A 156 3.56 -2.89 -7.16
C TYR A 156 3.69 -4.40 -7.27
N GLY A 157 4.59 -4.98 -6.47
CA GLY A 157 4.87 -6.41 -6.46
C GLY A 157 4.83 -6.96 -5.04
N LEU A 158 4.05 -8.02 -4.82
CA LEU A 158 4.04 -8.77 -3.56
C LEU A 158 5.21 -9.77 -3.57
N VAL A 159 6.11 -9.62 -2.60
CA VAL A 159 7.33 -10.41 -2.50
C VAL A 159 7.51 -10.98 -1.10
N ASN A 160 8.23 -12.10 -1.03
CA ASN A 160 8.83 -12.54 0.22
C ASN A 160 10.33 -12.21 0.20
N ASP A 161 10.71 -11.15 0.92
CA ASP A 161 12.12 -10.79 1.01
C ASP A 161 12.83 -11.70 2.02
N ARG A 162 13.59 -12.67 1.49
CA ARG A 162 14.41 -13.61 2.26
C ARG A 162 15.89 -13.20 2.37
N THR A 163 16.27 -12.01 1.88
CA THR A 163 17.67 -11.60 1.77
C THR A 163 18.25 -11.04 3.08
N THR A 164 17.40 -10.56 3.99
CA THR A 164 17.83 -10.16 5.34
C THR A 164 17.71 -11.34 6.29
N THR A 165 18.83 -11.71 6.93
CA THR A 165 18.98 -12.91 7.76
C THR A 165 17.90 -13.05 8.84
N SER A 166 17.41 -14.28 8.99
CA SER A 166 16.53 -14.85 10.03
C SER A 166 15.01 -14.67 9.96
N ARG A 167 14.43 -13.80 9.10
CA ARG A 167 12.97 -13.57 9.10
C ARG A 167 12.39 -13.44 7.70
N GLN A 168 11.47 -14.34 7.35
CA GLN A 168 10.59 -14.18 6.19
C GLN A 168 9.72 -12.95 6.42
N GLN A 169 9.71 -12.00 5.48
CA GLN A 169 8.89 -10.80 5.56
C GLN A 169 8.17 -10.60 4.23
N LEU A 170 6.83 -10.61 4.30
CA LEU A 170 6.01 -10.19 3.17
C LEU A 170 6.16 -8.69 2.97
N ARG A 171 6.42 -8.28 1.74
CA ARG A 171 6.59 -6.88 1.37
C ARG A 171 5.89 -6.60 0.06
N VAL A 172 5.35 -5.40 -0.05
CA VAL A 172 4.86 -4.88 -1.32
C VAL A 172 5.79 -3.77 -1.76
N TYR A 173 6.58 -4.03 -2.80
CA TYR A 173 7.44 -3.02 -3.38
C TYR A 173 6.62 -2.18 -4.34
N VAL A 174 6.61 -0.86 -4.14
CA VAL A 174 5.88 0.12 -4.93
C VAL A 174 6.90 1.01 -5.61
N ILE A 175 6.82 1.12 -6.93
CA ILE A 175 7.78 1.88 -7.74
C ILE A 175 7.04 2.57 -8.87
N ARG A 176 7.47 3.77 -9.24
CA ARG A 176 6.95 4.46 -10.42
C ARG A 176 7.24 3.62 -11.65
N GLU A 177 6.24 3.45 -12.50
CA GLU A 177 6.39 2.59 -13.67
C GLU A 177 7.54 3.03 -14.58
N ARG A 178 7.71 4.33 -14.77
CA ARG A 178 8.79 4.90 -15.58
C ARG A 178 10.18 4.54 -15.04
N ASP A 179 10.32 4.42 -13.71
CA ASP A 179 11.59 4.13 -13.04
C ASP A 179 11.87 2.63 -13.10
N LEU A 180 10.83 1.78 -12.99
CA LEU A 180 10.96 0.33 -13.17
C LEU A 180 11.37 -0.05 -14.61
N ARG A 181 10.89 0.71 -15.61
CA ARG A 181 11.26 0.50 -17.02
C ARG A 181 12.69 0.94 -17.34
N ASN A 182 13.22 1.90 -16.58
CA ASN A 182 14.52 2.50 -16.82
C ASN A 182 15.42 2.31 -15.60
N LEU A 183 15.54 1.07 -15.12
CA LEU A 183 16.42 0.78 -14.00
C LEU A 183 17.87 1.12 -14.37
N PRO A 184 18.59 1.88 -13.53
CA PRO A 184 19.99 2.19 -13.74
C PRO A 184 20.84 0.93 -13.67
N GLU A 185 21.98 0.96 -14.34
CA GLU A 185 22.95 -0.13 -14.27
C GLU A 185 23.56 -0.25 -12.87
N VAL A 186 23.95 -1.47 -12.47
CA VAL A 186 24.57 -1.76 -11.17
C VAL A 186 25.78 -0.85 -10.88
N LYS A 187 26.54 -0.45 -11.91
CA LYS A 187 27.72 0.42 -11.78
C LYS A 187 27.39 1.84 -11.29
N GLU A 188 26.16 2.30 -11.52
CA GLU A 188 25.67 3.65 -11.18
C GLU A 188 25.10 3.70 -9.75
N LEU A 189 24.92 2.55 -9.12
CA LEU A 189 24.23 2.40 -7.84
C LEU A 189 25.19 2.26 -6.66
N ASP A 190 24.80 2.83 -5.52
CA ASP A 190 25.46 2.62 -4.24
C ASP A 190 24.82 1.43 -3.49
N LEU A 191 25.13 0.22 -3.94
CA LEU A 191 24.61 -1.01 -3.34
C LEU A 191 25.45 -1.50 -2.14
N ARG A 192 26.14 -0.63 -1.40
CA ARG A 192 26.95 -1.07 -0.24
C ARG A 192 26.09 -1.65 0.88
N ARG A 193 24.86 -1.15 1.06
CA ARG A 193 23.91 -1.63 2.07
C ARG A 193 23.17 -2.88 1.60
N SER A 194 23.03 -3.87 2.48
CA SER A 194 22.30 -5.12 2.19
C SER A 194 20.84 -4.87 1.80
N SER A 195 20.16 -3.93 2.45
CA SER A 195 18.79 -3.54 2.11
C SER A 195 18.66 -2.96 0.70
N PHE A 196 19.68 -2.23 0.21
CA PHE A 196 19.68 -1.66 -1.13
C PHE A 196 19.96 -2.74 -2.19
N LYS A 197 20.87 -3.68 -1.89
CA LYS A 197 21.06 -4.88 -2.72
C LYS A 197 19.77 -5.67 -2.88
N SER A 198 19.08 -5.92 -1.76
CA SER A 198 17.79 -6.61 -1.75
C SER A 198 16.75 -5.87 -2.60
N ALA A 199 16.54 -4.59 -2.30
CA ALA A 199 15.56 -3.78 -3.01
C ALA A 199 15.83 -3.77 -4.52
N TYR A 200 17.08 -3.54 -4.93
CA TYR A 200 17.44 -3.56 -6.35
C TYR A 200 17.28 -4.94 -6.99
N SER A 201 17.62 -6.03 -6.29
CA SER A 201 17.38 -7.39 -6.78
C SER A 201 15.89 -7.67 -7.02
N VAL A 202 15.03 -7.21 -6.10
CA VAL A 202 13.58 -7.30 -6.25
C VAL A 202 13.10 -6.46 -7.43
N LEU A 203 13.55 -5.21 -7.54
CA LEU A 203 13.19 -4.34 -8.67
C LEU A 203 13.59 -4.94 -10.01
N ARG A 204 14.77 -5.57 -10.11
CA ARG A 204 15.22 -6.27 -11.31
C ARG A 204 14.30 -7.43 -11.64
N SER A 205 13.96 -8.27 -10.66
CA SER A 205 13.00 -9.37 -10.85
C SER A 205 11.61 -8.87 -11.30
N MET A 206 11.15 -7.75 -10.75
CA MET A 206 9.92 -7.07 -11.20
C MET A 206 10.05 -6.57 -12.65
N ALA A 207 11.16 -5.94 -13.01
CA ALA A 207 11.38 -5.44 -14.37
C ALA A 207 11.48 -6.58 -15.40
N ASP A 208 12.18 -7.66 -15.07
CA ASP A 208 12.31 -8.85 -15.92
C ASP A 208 10.95 -9.52 -16.17
N SER A 209 10.05 -9.47 -15.18
CA SER A 209 8.70 -10.04 -15.27
C SER A 209 7.68 -9.08 -15.87
N TYR A 210 8.01 -7.79 -15.98
CA TYR A 210 7.09 -6.75 -16.39
C TYR A 210 7.01 -6.66 -17.93
N GLN A 211 5.84 -6.98 -18.47
CA GLN A 211 5.54 -6.76 -19.89
C GLN A 211 4.84 -5.42 -20.07
N ALA A 212 5.54 -4.46 -20.68
CA ALA A 212 4.96 -3.16 -20.96
C ALA A 212 3.77 -3.30 -21.92
N PRO A 213 2.59 -2.73 -21.60
CA PRO A 213 1.46 -2.82 -22.50
C PRO A 213 1.75 -2.11 -23.83
N PRO A 214 1.18 -2.62 -24.94
CA PRO A 214 1.24 -1.99 -26.26
C PRO A 214 0.87 -0.51 -26.19
N ALA A 215 1.53 0.33 -26.98
CA ALA A 215 1.35 1.78 -26.96
C ALA A 215 -0.11 2.21 -27.19
N GLU A 216 -0.87 1.42 -27.94
CA GLU A 216 -2.28 1.65 -28.27
C GLU A 216 -3.21 1.52 -27.05
N LEU A 217 -2.95 0.52 -26.18
CA LEU A 217 -3.72 0.30 -24.95
C LEU A 217 -3.40 1.32 -23.85
N ARG A 218 -2.30 2.08 -23.99
CA ARG A 218 -1.94 3.16 -23.05
C ARG A 218 -2.86 4.38 -23.15
N ARG A 219 -3.70 4.49 -24.18
CA ARG A 219 -4.66 5.60 -24.33
C ARG A 219 -5.99 5.33 -23.61
N HIS A 220 -6.31 4.06 -23.35
CA HIS A 220 -7.55 3.64 -22.69
C HIS A 220 -7.27 3.24 -21.23
N ASN A 221 -6.81 4.23 -20.45
CA ASN A 221 -6.15 4.09 -19.14
C ASN A 221 -7.02 3.67 -17.94
N VAL A 222 -8.25 3.17 -18.14
CA VAL A 222 -9.19 2.95 -17.01
C VAL A 222 -9.56 1.47 -16.81
N LEU A 223 -9.37 0.60 -17.81
CA LEU A 223 -9.98 -0.75 -17.78
C LEU A 223 -9.01 -1.93 -17.53
N SER A 224 -7.73 -1.69 -17.31
CA SER A 224 -6.74 -2.77 -17.14
C SER A 224 -6.02 -2.66 -15.80
N MET A 225 -6.69 -3.01 -14.72
CA MET A 225 -6.02 -3.22 -13.42
C MET A 225 -5.13 -4.48 -13.41
N THR A 226 -5.27 -5.37 -14.41
CA THR A 226 -4.66 -6.71 -14.39
C THR A 226 -4.14 -7.23 -15.73
N SER A 227 -4.34 -6.54 -16.87
CA SER A 227 -3.93 -7.14 -18.15
C SER A 227 -2.40 -7.14 -18.32
N GLY A 228 -1.81 -8.34 -18.35
CA GLY A 228 -0.42 -8.59 -18.74
C GLY A 228 0.63 -8.65 -17.61
N LEU A 229 0.24 -8.51 -16.34
CA LEU A 229 1.18 -8.63 -15.21
C LEU A 229 1.19 -10.05 -14.60
N PRO A 230 2.36 -10.55 -14.16
CA PRO A 230 2.45 -11.82 -13.45
C PRO A 230 1.56 -11.83 -12.20
N SER A 231 1.18 -13.03 -11.75
CA SER A 231 0.27 -13.23 -10.60
C SER A 231 0.68 -12.53 -9.29
N GLY A 232 1.93 -12.13 -9.11
CA GLY A 232 2.40 -11.37 -7.94
C GLY A 232 2.56 -9.86 -8.15
N MET A 233 2.15 -9.33 -9.31
CA MET A 233 2.33 -7.93 -9.68
C MET A 233 1.02 -7.27 -10.06
N GLY A 234 0.91 -5.98 -9.74
CA GLY A 234 -0.23 -5.16 -10.08
C GLY A 234 0.20 -3.77 -10.53
N ARG A 235 -0.69 -3.10 -11.24
CA ARG A 235 -0.56 -1.69 -11.60
C ARG A 235 -1.61 -0.87 -10.86
N THR A 236 -1.23 0.32 -10.44
CA THR A 236 -2.15 1.30 -9.87
C THR A 236 -1.86 2.71 -10.39
N TRP A 237 -2.89 3.55 -10.32
CA TRP A 237 -2.83 4.97 -10.60
C TRP A 237 -3.15 5.72 -9.32
N LEU A 238 -2.18 6.47 -8.82
CA LEU A 238 -2.40 7.38 -7.71
C LEU A 238 -2.71 8.77 -8.27
N THR A 239 -3.80 9.34 -7.80
CA THR A 239 -4.33 10.61 -8.29
C THR A 239 -4.32 11.66 -7.19
N PHE A 240 -3.71 12.81 -7.48
CA PHE A 240 -3.51 13.89 -6.51
C PHE A 240 -4.01 15.22 -7.08
N PRO A 241 -4.67 16.09 -6.31
CA PRO A 241 -4.98 17.44 -6.76
C PRO A 241 -3.70 18.22 -7.06
N CYS A 242 -3.65 18.99 -8.16
CA CYS A 242 -2.48 19.79 -8.52
C CYS A 242 -2.13 20.88 -7.50
N GLU A 243 -3.10 21.29 -6.68
CA GLU A 243 -2.96 22.36 -5.67
C GLU A 243 -2.64 21.85 -4.26
N ALA A 244 -2.52 20.53 -4.04
CA ALA A 244 -2.15 20.00 -2.74
C ALA A 244 -0.63 20.14 -2.52
N GLY A 245 -0.24 20.77 -1.40
CA GLY A 245 1.12 21.17 -1.03
C GLY A 245 2.18 20.06 -0.90
N PRO A 246 3.20 20.21 -0.02
CA PRO A 246 4.55 19.64 -0.16
C PRO A 246 4.68 18.10 -0.14
N ILE A 247 3.59 17.33 -0.07
CA ILE A 247 3.60 15.86 -0.12
C ILE A 247 4.05 15.35 -1.51
N LEU A 248 3.84 16.13 -2.58
CA LEU A 248 4.27 15.79 -3.94
C LEU A 248 5.78 15.90 -4.19
N SER A 249 6.56 16.58 -3.35
CA SER A 249 8.01 16.66 -3.54
C SER A 249 8.77 15.40 -3.10
N ALA A 250 8.09 14.49 -2.39
CA ALA A 250 8.66 13.25 -1.87
C ALA A 250 8.20 11.99 -2.62
N LEU A 251 7.07 12.06 -3.34
CA LEU A 251 6.53 10.98 -4.19
C LEU A 251 7.03 11.07 -5.61
#